data_AF-A0A1H9NP43-F1
#
_entry.id   AF-A0A1H9NP43-F1
#
_cell.length_a   1.000
_cell.length_b   1.000
_cell.length_c   1.000
_cell.angle_alpha   90.00
_cell.angle_beta   90.00
_cell.angle_gamma   90.00
#
_symmetry.space_group_name_H-M   'P 1'
#
loop_
_entity.id
_entity.type
_entity.pdbx_description
1 polymer ?
#
loop_
_entity_poly.entity_id
_entity_poly.type
_entity_poly.pdbx_seq_one_letter_code
_entity_poly.pdbx_strand_id
1 'polypeptide(L)'
;MAEGDITVAKLLTLEYERLKDEQKTRIGFRDNLVYATLASMAAVIAAALSARGQANLVLLLPPVALLLGWTYLVNDEKISAAGRYIRTELAPRLAADLPPGTPVFAWETYHRGDRRRRTRKVLQLAVDLGIFCLSPAAALVVFWVSGPWTAAYLSISVVEALAVIGLGVHLVLYADLTRHDDKGDPAETSAGE
;
A
#
# COMPACT_ATOMS: atom_id res chain seq x y z
N MET A 1 -21.69 -7.46 43.41
CA MET A 1 -21.34 -7.78 42.02
C MET A 1 -21.62 -6.52 41.20
N ALA A 2 -20.60 -5.72 40.93
CA ALA A 2 -20.77 -4.50 40.13
C ALA A 2 -20.54 -4.88 38.66
N GLU A 3 -21.64 -4.92 37.91
CA GLU A 3 -21.66 -5.00 36.46
C GLU A 3 -21.00 -3.72 35.90
N GLY A 4 -20.12 -3.90 34.92
CA GLY A 4 -19.05 -2.95 34.61
C GLY A 4 -19.49 -1.64 33.98
N ASP A 5 -18.98 -0.54 34.54
CA ASP A 5 -18.90 0.72 33.80
C ASP A 5 -17.82 0.58 32.73
N ILE A 6 -18.26 0.56 31.47
CA ILE A 6 -17.36 0.64 30.33
C ILE A 6 -16.84 2.09 30.30
N THR A 7 -15.59 2.28 30.72
CA THR A 7 -14.95 3.61 30.66
C THR A 7 -14.58 3.98 29.23
N VAL A 8 -14.57 5.28 28.92
CA VAL A 8 -14.13 5.81 27.62
C VAL A 8 -12.72 5.32 27.28
N ALA A 9 -11.80 5.36 28.25
CA ALA A 9 -10.44 4.83 28.09
C ALA A 9 -10.41 3.34 27.69
N LYS A 10 -11.31 2.51 28.24
CA LYS A 10 -11.43 1.09 27.88
C LYS A 10 -11.96 0.90 26.46
N LEU A 11 -12.92 1.72 26.02
CA LEU A 11 -13.41 1.72 24.64
C LEU A 11 -12.32 2.13 23.64
N LEU A 12 -11.59 3.21 23.94
CA LEU A 12 -10.51 3.70 23.05
C LEU A 12 -9.35 2.69 22.96
N THR A 13 -9.03 2.01 24.05
CA THR A 13 -8.03 0.93 24.05
C THR A 13 -8.51 -0.27 23.24
N LEU A 14 -9.78 -0.65 23.37
CA LEU A 14 -10.36 -1.73 22.57
C LEU A 14 -10.40 -1.36 21.08
N GLU A 15 -10.76 -0.13 20.74
CA GLU A 15 -10.72 0.37 19.36
C GLU A 15 -9.30 0.33 18.79
N TYR A 16 -8.30 0.73 19.58
CA TYR A 16 -6.89 0.61 19.21
C TYR A 16 -6.53 -0.85 18.89
N GLU A 17 -6.84 -1.79 19.79
CA GLU A 17 -6.56 -3.22 19.59
C GLU A 17 -7.21 -3.75 18.30
N ARG A 18 -8.48 -3.43 18.06
CA ARG A 18 -9.19 -3.86 16.84
C ARG A 18 -8.56 -3.28 15.58
N LEU A 19 -8.14 -2.02 15.61
CA LEU A 19 -7.41 -1.41 14.49
C LEU A 19 -6.05 -2.07 14.26
N LYS A 20 -5.32 -2.45 15.32
CA LYS A 20 -4.05 -3.19 15.18
C LYS A 20 -4.26 -4.58 14.59
N ASP A 21 -5.31 -5.28 14.99
CA ASP A 21 -5.67 -6.60 14.42
C ASP A 21 -6.02 -6.50 12.93
N GLU A 22 -6.79 -5.49 12.56
CA GLU A 22 -7.09 -5.21 11.15
C GLU A 22 -5.82 -4.87 10.37
N GLN A 23 -4.96 -3.98 10.89
CA GLN A 23 -3.68 -3.65 10.27
C GLN A 23 -2.82 -4.90 10.05
N LYS A 24 -2.70 -5.77 11.05
CA LYS A 24 -1.93 -7.03 10.95
C LYS A 24 -2.47 -7.92 9.83
N THR A 25 -3.79 -8.06 9.74
CA THR A 25 -4.45 -8.88 8.72
C THR A 25 -4.21 -8.31 7.33
N ARG A 26 -4.34 -6.99 7.15
CA ARG A 26 -4.11 -6.30 5.87
C ARG A 26 -2.65 -6.35 5.44
N ILE A 27 -1.70 -6.21 6.37
CA ILE A 27 -0.27 -6.36 6.09
C ILE A 27 0.01 -7.77 5.56
N GLY A 28 -0.46 -8.80 6.27
CA GLY A 28 -0.27 -10.18 5.82
C GLY A 28 -0.89 -10.46 4.45
N PHE A 29 -2.08 -9.92 4.19
CA PHE A 29 -2.73 -10.05 2.89
C PHE A 29 -1.95 -9.32 1.78
N ARG A 30 -1.54 -8.08 2.01
CA ARG A 30 -0.73 -7.27 1.09
C ARG A 30 0.58 -7.97 0.73
N ASP A 31 1.29 -8.50 1.72
CA ASP A 31 2.58 -9.16 1.51
C ASP A 31 2.40 -10.46 0.69
N ASN A 32 1.27 -11.17 0.87
CA ASN A 32 0.93 -12.34 0.06
C ASN A 32 0.54 -12.02 -1.39
N LEU A 33 0.03 -10.82 -1.67
CA LEU A 33 -0.32 -10.43 -3.04
C LEU A 33 0.89 -10.34 -3.96
N VAL A 34 2.07 -9.99 -3.44
CA VAL A 34 3.31 -9.99 -4.22
C VAL A 34 3.63 -11.40 -4.71
N TYR A 35 3.57 -12.39 -3.82
CA TYR A 35 3.80 -13.79 -4.17
C TYR A 35 2.74 -14.32 -5.14
N ALA A 36 1.47 -13.99 -4.91
CA ALA A 36 0.39 -14.36 -5.81
C ALA A 36 0.60 -13.76 -7.22
N THR A 37 1.04 -12.51 -7.29
CA THR A 37 1.32 -11.82 -8.56
C THR A 37 2.43 -12.51 -9.33
N LEU A 38 3.55 -12.82 -8.67
CA LEU A 38 4.67 -13.54 -9.30
C LEU A 38 4.24 -14.93 -9.81
N ALA A 39 3.47 -15.67 -9.01
CA ALA A 39 2.96 -16.98 -9.40
C ALA A 39 2.00 -16.89 -10.60
N SER A 40 1.06 -15.93 -10.58
CA SER A 40 0.14 -15.72 -11.69
C SER A 40 0.86 -15.27 -12.96
N MET A 41 1.86 -14.40 -12.86
CA MET A 41 2.67 -13.98 -14.01
C MET A 41 3.44 -15.16 -14.59
N ALA A 42 4.08 -15.98 -13.75
CA ALA A 42 4.78 -17.18 -14.20
C ALA A 42 3.83 -18.16 -14.91
N ALA A 43 2.61 -18.34 -14.40
CA ALA A 43 1.60 -19.20 -15.02
C ALA A 43 1.18 -18.67 -16.40
N VAL A 44 0.90 -17.37 -16.53
CA VAL A 44 0.53 -16.77 -17.83
C VAL A 44 1.69 -16.87 -18.83
N ILE A 45 2.92 -16.58 -18.40
CA ILE A 45 4.11 -16.70 -19.25
C ILE A 45 4.31 -18.16 -19.71
N ALA A 46 4.22 -19.12 -18.80
CA ALA A 46 4.34 -20.54 -19.13
C ALA A 46 3.25 -21.00 -20.11
N ALA A 47 2.01 -20.54 -19.92
CA ALA A 47 0.91 -20.83 -20.84
C ALA A 47 1.17 -20.23 -22.23
N ALA A 48 1.60 -18.97 -22.30
CA ALA A 48 1.92 -18.29 -23.56
C ALA A 48 3.06 -18.99 -24.31
N LEU A 49 4.11 -19.42 -23.61
CA LEU A 49 5.23 -20.16 -24.21
C LEU A 49 4.83 -21.56 -24.69
N SER A 50 3.88 -22.21 -24.01
CA SER A 50 3.40 -23.56 -24.35
C SER A 50 2.42 -23.56 -25.52
N ALA A 51 1.63 -22.49 -25.66
CA ALA A 51 0.66 -22.34 -26.72
C ALA A 51 1.33 -21.83 -28.02
N ARG A 52 1.90 -22.77 -28.79
CA ARG A 52 2.62 -22.53 -30.06
C ARG A 52 1.91 -21.50 -30.97
N GLY A 53 2.36 -20.24 -30.91
CA GLY A 53 1.86 -19.15 -31.77
C GLY A 53 0.70 -18.32 -31.20
N GLN A 54 0.28 -18.52 -29.95
CA GLN A 54 -0.79 -17.73 -29.31
C GLN A 54 -0.23 -16.59 -28.44
N ALA A 55 0.50 -15.67 -29.07
CA ALA A 55 1.08 -14.50 -28.40
C ALA A 55 0.02 -13.59 -27.73
N ASN A 56 -1.25 -13.69 -28.14
CA ASN A 56 -2.38 -13.03 -27.49
C ASN A 56 -2.61 -13.46 -26.03
N LEU A 57 -2.12 -14.63 -25.59
CA LEU A 57 -2.22 -15.04 -24.18
C LEU A 57 -1.41 -14.13 -23.23
N VAL A 58 -0.40 -13.43 -23.75
CA VAL A 58 0.38 -12.44 -22.99
C VAL A 58 -0.49 -11.26 -22.53
N LEU A 59 -1.63 -10.99 -23.21
CA LEU A 59 -2.62 -10.00 -22.77
C LEU A 59 -3.35 -10.39 -21.47
N LEU A 60 -3.15 -11.60 -20.93
CA LEU A 60 -3.65 -11.92 -19.59
C LEU A 60 -2.79 -11.30 -18.48
N LEU A 61 -1.55 -10.88 -18.77
CA LEU A 61 -0.66 -10.29 -17.75
C LEU A 61 -1.18 -8.92 -17.24
N PRO A 62 -1.56 -7.95 -18.10
CA PRO A 62 -2.11 -6.68 -17.63
C PRO A 62 -3.34 -6.80 -16.71
N PRO A 63 -4.42 -7.52 -17.05
CA PRO A 63 -5.60 -7.59 -16.17
C PRO A 63 -5.30 -8.29 -14.84
N VAL A 64 -4.43 -9.31 -14.83
CA VAL A 64 -3.98 -9.97 -13.59
C VAL A 64 -3.18 -9.01 -12.72
N ALA A 65 -2.20 -8.30 -13.29
CA ALA A 65 -1.39 -7.32 -12.57
C ALA A 65 -2.23 -6.16 -12.05
N LEU A 66 -3.24 -5.71 -12.82
CA LEU A 66 -4.18 -4.68 -12.41
C LEU A 66 -5.02 -5.09 -11.21
N LEU A 67 -5.62 -6.28 -11.26
CA LEU A 67 -6.47 -6.78 -10.18
C LEU A 67 -5.67 -6.93 -8.87
N LEU A 68 -4.50 -7.55 -8.94
CA LEU A 68 -3.65 -7.77 -7.77
C LEU A 68 -3.02 -6.47 -7.27
N GLY A 69 -2.55 -5.60 -8.18
CA GLY A 69 -1.95 -4.31 -7.86
C GLY A 69 -2.94 -3.32 -7.27
N TRP A 70 -4.17 -3.26 -7.77
CA TRP A 70 -5.24 -2.46 -7.16
C TRP A 70 -5.57 -2.94 -5.75
N THR A 71 -5.68 -4.25 -5.57
CA THR A 71 -5.96 -4.83 -4.25
C THR A 71 -4.81 -4.58 -3.27
N TYR A 72 -3.56 -4.64 -3.74
CA TYR A 72 -2.37 -4.30 -2.97
C TYR A 72 -2.43 -2.84 -2.52
N LEU A 73 -2.68 -1.92 -3.46
CA LEU A 73 -2.74 -0.49 -3.20
C LEU A 73 -3.83 -0.12 -2.17
N VAL A 74 -5.03 -0.67 -2.32
CA VAL A 74 -6.14 -0.42 -1.37
C VAL A 74 -5.78 -0.87 0.04
N ASN A 75 -5.07 -2.01 0.18
CA ASN A 75 -4.64 -2.46 1.50
C ASN A 75 -3.56 -1.56 2.09
N ASP A 76 -2.60 -1.09 1.29
CA ASP A 76 -1.56 -0.18 1.75
C ASP A 76 -2.14 1.18 2.21
N GLU A 77 -3.12 1.71 1.47
CA GLU A 77 -3.87 2.91 1.86
C GLU A 77 -4.59 2.73 3.20
N LYS A 78 -5.28 1.60 3.40
CA LYS A 78 -5.98 1.30 4.66
C LYS A 78 -5.03 1.14 5.84
N ILE A 79 -3.89 0.48 5.65
CA ILE A 79 -2.85 0.38 6.69
C ILE A 79 -2.38 1.78 7.09
N SER A 80 -2.09 2.63 6.09
CA SER A 80 -1.65 4.01 6.30
C SER A 80 -2.71 4.88 6.97
N ALA A 81 -3.98 4.73 6.58
CA ALA A 81 -5.12 5.46 7.16
C ALA A 81 -5.35 5.08 8.62
N ALA A 82 -5.34 3.78 8.96
CA ALA A 82 -5.46 3.31 10.33
C ALA A 82 -4.34 3.88 11.22
N GLY A 83 -3.09 3.89 10.71
CA GLY A 83 -1.97 4.48 11.44
C GLY A 83 -2.12 5.99 11.64
N ARG A 84 -2.65 6.73 10.65
CA ARG A 84 -2.96 8.16 10.82
C ARG A 84 -4.03 8.37 11.88
N TYR A 85 -5.15 7.67 11.78
CA TYR A 85 -6.26 7.77 12.73
C TYR A 85 -5.82 7.48 14.17
N ILE A 86 -5.01 6.43 14.40
CA ILE A 86 -4.48 6.12 15.74
C ILE A 86 -3.72 7.32 16.31
N ARG A 87 -2.91 8.01 15.50
CA ARG A 87 -2.06 9.12 15.97
C ARG A 87 -2.81 10.45 16.09
N THR A 88 -3.67 10.76 15.13
CA THR A 88 -4.31 12.10 15.05
C THR A 88 -5.63 12.16 15.80
N GLU A 89 -6.30 11.03 16.00
CA GLU A 89 -7.62 10.99 16.63
C GLU A 89 -7.60 10.18 17.92
N LEU A 90 -7.11 8.93 17.88
CA LEU A 90 -7.27 8.01 19.01
C LEU A 90 -6.33 8.35 20.18
N ALA A 91 -5.05 8.61 19.91
CA ALA A 91 -4.07 8.94 20.94
C ALA A 91 -4.41 10.25 21.69
N PRO A 92 -4.79 11.36 21.01
CA PRO A 92 -5.19 12.60 21.71
C PRO A 92 -6.43 12.42 22.58
N ARG A 93 -7.43 11.67 22.11
CA ARG A 93 -8.65 11.39 22.88
C ARG A 93 -8.36 10.59 24.14
N LEU A 94 -7.44 9.62 24.08
CA LEU A 94 -7.04 8.85 25.25
C LEU A 94 -6.15 9.66 26.20
N ALA A 95 -5.29 10.55 25.67
CA ALA A 95 -4.44 11.42 26.47
C ALA A 95 -5.23 12.47 27.28
N ALA A 96 -6.40 12.90 26.81
CA ALA A 96 -7.26 13.85 27.50
C ALA A 96 -7.74 13.36 28.88
N ASP A 97 -7.85 12.05 29.07
CA ASP A 97 -8.28 11.42 30.32
C ASP A 97 -7.09 11.05 31.24
N LEU A 98 -5.85 11.34 30.83
CA LEU A 98 -4.62 10.97 31.54
C LEU A 98 -3.89 12.21 32.09
N PRO A 99 -3.00 12.05 33.10
CA PRO A 99 -2.15 13.13 33.57
C PRO A 99 -1.34 13.76 32.42
N PRO A 100 -1.16 15.09 32.41
CA PRO A 100 -0.37 15.77 31.40
C PRO A 100 1.04 15.17 31.26
N GLY A 101 1.50 14.99 30.02
CA GLY A 101 2.81 14.42 29.72
C GLY A 101 2.87 12.88 29.75
N THR A 102 1.75 12.19 30.02
CA THR A 102 1.71 10.72 29.91
C THR A 102 1.84 10.30 28.45
N PRO A 103 2.89 9.55 28.06
CA PRO A 103 3.05 9.12 26.68
C PRO A 103 2.00 8.05 26.32
N VAL A 104 1.15 8.36 25.34
CA VAL A 104 0.13 7.44 24.82
C VAL A 104 0.59 6.88 23.48
N PHE A 105 0.56 5.55 23.34
CA PHE A 105 0.95 4.83 22.12
C PHE A 105 2.31 5.28 21.55
N ALA A 106 3.31 5.51 22.40
CA ALA A 106 4.62 6.06 22.03
C ALA A 106 5.33 5.31 20.88
N TRP A 107 5.05 4.01 20.72
CA TRP A 107 5.56 3.22 19.60
C TRP A 107 5.12 3.76 18.23
N GLU A 108 3.90 4.29 18.13
CA GLU A 108 3.32 4.81 16.89
C GLU A 108 4.03 6.06 16.37
N THR A 109 4.72 6.80 17.25
CA THR A 109 5.50 8.00 16.90
C THR A 109 7.01 7.73 16.84
N TYR A 110 7.53 6.82 17.66
CA TYR A 110 8.96 6.53 17.80
C TYR A 110 9.68 6.25 16.46
N HIS A 111 9.06 5.44 15.59
CA HIS A 111 9.68 4.98 14.34
C HIS A 111 9.56 5.99 13.18
N ARG A 112 8.94 7.16 13.37
CA ARG A 112 8.82 8.19 12.32
C ARG A 112 10.09 9.02 12.13
N GLY A 113 10.91 9.18 13.17
CA GLY A 113 12.18 9.90 13.11
C GLY A 113 13.28 9.21 12.28
N ASP A 114 13.03 7.99 11.80
CA ASP A 114 14.01 7.25 11.02
C ASP A 114 14.29 7.92 9.67
N ARG A 115 15.49 8.48 9.53
CA ARG A 115 15.99 9.14 8.31
C ARG A 115 15.97 8.23 7.08
N ARG A 116 16.00 6.90 7.25
CA ARG A 116 15.93 5.91 6.16
C ARG A 116 14.50 5.56 5.74
N ARG A 117 13.46 6.07 6.42
CA ARG A 117 12.05 5.80 6.10
C ARG A 117 11.70 6.20 4.66
N ARG A 118 12.16 7.36 4.21
CA ARG A 118 11.93 7.82 2.83
C ARG A 118 12.58 6.89 1.82
N THR A 119 13.84 6.50 2.05
CA THR A 119 14.55 5.55 1.18
C THR A 119 13.82 4.22 1.08
N ARG A 120 13.34 3.66 2.21
CA ARG A 120 12.56 2.41 2.19
C ARG A 120 11.26 2.54 1.38
N LYS A 121 10.54 3.65 1.53
CA LYS A 121 9.31 3.91 0.75
C LYS A 121 9.57 4.10 -0.73
N VAL A 122 10.66 4.77 -1.10
CA VAL A 122 11.05 4.93 -2.52
C VAL A 122 11.42 3.57 -3.11
N LEU A 123 12.18 2.74 -2.40
CA LEU A 123 12.51 1.39 -2.85
C LEU A 123 11.25 0.51 -2.98
N GLN A 124 10.33 0.61 -2.02
CA GLN A 124 9.05 -0.09 -2.08
C GLN A 124 8.24 0.34 -3.30
N LEU A 125 8.08 1.65 -3.54
CA LEU A 125 7.41 2.17 -4.72
C LEU A 125 8.08 1.70 -6.02
N ALA A 126 9.41 1.68 -6.07
CA ALA A 126 10.14 1.19 -7.25
C ALA A 126 9.86 -0.29 -7.51
N VAL A 127 9.82 -1.12 -6.47
CA VAL A 127 9.45 -2.54 -6.56
C VAL A 127 7.99 -2.70 -7.00
N ASP A 128 7.08 -1.92 -6.42
CA ASP A 128 5.66 -1.98 -6.73
C ASP A 128 5.39 -1.57 -8.19
N LEU A 129 6.02 -0.50 -8.68
CA LEU A 129 5.97 -0.13 -10.10
C LEU A 129 6.60 -1.19 -11.00
N GLY A 130 7.70 -1.82 -10.57
CA GLY A 130 8.33 -2.92 -11.31
C GLY A 130 7.40 -4.12 -11.51
N ILE A 131 6.77 -4.55 -10.42
CA ILE A 131 5.87 -5.71 -10.43
C ILE A 131 4.56 -5.37 -11.13
N PHE A 132 3.87 -4.33 -10.70
CA PHE A 132 2.48 -4.07 -11.14
C PHE A 132 2.36 -3.23 -12.40
N CYS A 133 3.40 -2.52 -12.84
CA CYS A 133 3.34 -1.68 -14.04
C CYS A 133 4.35 -2.07 -15.11
N LEU A 134 5.63 -2.25 -14.76
CA LEU A 134 6.66 -2.55 -15.75
C LEU A 134 6.48 -3.95 -16.36
N SER A 135 6.16 -4.95 -15.54
CA SER A 135 5.92 -6.32 -16.00
C SER A 135 4.76 -6.42 -17.01
N PRO A 136 3.54 -5.90 -16.72
CA PRO A 136 2.47 -5.90 -17.72
C PRO A 136 2.72 -4.94 -18.89
N ALA A 137 3.46 -3.84 -18.72
CA ALA A 137 3.87 -2.99 -19.85
C ALA A 137 4.80 -3.75 -20.82
N ALA A 138 5.76 -4.52 -20.29
CA ALA A 138 6.61 -5.37 -21.12
C ALA A 138 5.80 -6.43 -21.89
N ALA A 139 4.78 -7.00 -21.25
CA ALA A 139 3.83 -7.92 -21.88
C ALA A 139 3.10 -7.27 -23.06
N LEU A 140 2.61 -6.04 -22.89
CA LEU A 140 1.96 -5.27 -23.95
C LEU A 140 2.92 -4.96 -25.11
N VAL A 141 4.19 -4.64 -24.82
CA VAL A 141 5.22 -4.43 -25.86
C VAL A 141 5.47 -5.71 -26.65
N VAL A 142 5.63 -6.86 -25.98
CA VAL A 142 5.78 -8.17 -26.63
C VAL A 142 4.57 -8.48 -27.50
N PHE A 143 3.37 -8.21 -27.01
CA PHE A 143 2.16 -8.32 -27.80
C PHE A 143 2.22 -7.40 -29.03
N TRP A 144 2.52 -6.11 -28.92
CA TRP A 144 2.52 -5.24 -30.12
C TRP A 144 3.51 -5.65 -31.21
N VAL A 145 4.69 -6.18 -30.85
CA VAL A 145 5.73 -6.55 -31.83
C VAL A 145 5.58 -7.93 -32.47
N SER A 146 4.73 -8.82 -31.93
CA SER A 146 4.62 -10.21 -32.39
C SER A 146 3.57 -10.47 -33.49
N GLY A 147 3.12 -9.40 -34.18
CA GLY A 147 1.96 -9.39 -35.08
C GLY A 147 1.97 -10.43 -36.23
N PRO A 148 0.85 -10.55 -36.97
CA PRO A 148 -0.27 -9.60 -37.11
C PRO A 148 -1.46 -9.79 -36.14
N TRP A 149 -2.19 -8.71 -35.84
CA TRP A 149 -3.31 -8.69 -34.87
C TRP A 149 -4.66 -8.36 -35.48
N THR A 150 -5.72 -8.85 -34.84
CA THR A 150 -7.09 -8.39 -35.11
C THR A 150 -7.37 -7.07 -34.39
N ALA A 151 -8.29 -6.27 -34.93
CA ALA A 151 -8.71 -4.99 -34.32
C ALA A 151 -9.22 -5.15 -32.88
N ALA A 152 -9.82 -6.31 -32.55
CA ALA A 152 -10.30 -6.62 -31.21
C ALA A 152 -9.16 -6.70 -30.19
N TYR A 153 -8.11 -7.49 -30.47
CA TYR A 153 -6.97 -7.61 -29.55
C TYR A 153 -6.20 -6.29 -29.41
N LEU A 154 -6.09 -5.52 -30.49
CA LEU A 154 -5.48 -4.20 -30.43
C LEU A 154 -6.27 -3.27 -29.50
N SER A 155 -7.60 -3.25 -29.62
CA SER A 155 -8.48 -2.43 -28.76
C SER A 155 -8.33 -2.79 -27.28
N ILE A 156 -8.30 -4.09 -26.97
CA ILE A 156 -8.07 -4.59 -25.60
C ILE A 156 -6.72 -4.11 -25.07
N SER A 157 -5.64 -4.26 -25.84
CA SER A 157 -4.30 -3.87 -25.42
C SER A 157 -4.17 -2.37 -25.12
N VAL A 158 -4.91 -1.51 -25.83
CA VAL A 158 -4.95 -0.07 -25.57
C VAL A 158 -5.64 0.23 -24.25
N VAL A 159 -6.78 -0.41 -23.98
CA VAL A 159 -7.49 -0.25 -22.70
C VAL A 159 -6.62 -0.73 -21.54
N GLU A 160 -5.94 -1.87 -21.70
CA GLU A 160 -5.01 -2.40 -20.71
C GLU A 160 -3.83 -1.45 -20.46
N ALA A 161 -3.24 -0.87 -21.52
CA ALA A 161 -2.16 0.10 -21.39
C ALA A 161 -2.60 1.34 -20.57
N LEU A 162 -3.78 1.88 -20.86
CA LEU A 162 -4.33 3.02 -20.11
C LEU A 162 -4.59 2.65 -18.65
N ALA A 163 -5.12 1.46 -18.38
CA ALA A 163 -5.35 1.00 -17.03
C ALA A 163 -4.04 0.80 -16.25
N VAL A 164 -2.99 0.26 -16.88
CA VAL A 164 -1.65 0.11 -16.27
C VAL A 164 -1.05 1.47 -15.92
N ILE A 165 -1.18 2.46 -16.80
CA ILE A 165 -0.76 3.84 -16.53
C ILE A 165 -1.55 4.41 -15.34
N GLY A 166 -2.87 4.23 -15.32
CA GLY A 166 -3.73 4.68 -14.23
C GLY A 166 -3.33 4.08 -12.88
N LEU A 167 -3.04 2.78 -12.84
CA LEU A 167 -2.53 2.11 -11.63
C LEU A 167 -1.18 2.69 -11.20
N GLY A 168 -0.26 2.91 -12.13
CA GLY A 168 1.06 3.50 -11.84
C GLY A 168 0.95 4.91 -11.24
N VAL A 169 0.06 5.74 -11.78
CA VAL A 169 -0.24 7.07 -11.22
C VAL A 169 -0.74 6.94 -9.79
N HIS A 170 -1.69 6.04 -9.52
CA HIS A 170 -2.20 5.84 -8.16
C HIS A 170 -1.13 5.31 -7.20
N LEU A 171 -0.26 4.37 -7.61
CA LEU A 171 0.85 3.91 -6.79
C LEU A 171 1.78 5.06 -6.39
N VAL A 172 2.10 5.97 -7.33
CA VAL A 172 2.93 7.14 -7.04
C VAL A 172 2.22 8.14 -6.11
N LEU A 173 0.94 8.41 -6.33
CA LEU A 173 0.16 9.36 -5.52
C LEU A 173 -0.01 8.88 -4.07
N TYR A 174 -0.21 7.58 -3.88
CA TYR A 174 -0.42 6.99 -2.55
C TYR A 174 0.86 6.52 -1.86
N ALA A 175 1.99 6.47 -2.57
CA ALA A 175 3.29 6.35 -1.95
C ALA A 175 3.50 7.61 -1.10
N ASP A 176 3.28 7.48 0.21
CA ASP A 176 3.41 8.54 1.23
C ASP A 176 4.88 8.98 1.33
N LEU A 177 5.39 9.65 0.29
CA LEU A 177 6.75 10.11 0.11
C LEU A 177 7.00 11.46 0.80
N THR A 178 5.92 12.14 1.21
CA THR A 178 5.97 13.40 1.94
C THR A 178 6.53 13.18 3.34
N ARG A 179 7.60 13.91 3.63
CA ARG A 179 8.12 14.07 4.99
C ARG A 179 7.15 14.98 5.73
N HIS A 180 6.26 14.41 6.54
CA HIS A 180 5.68 15.17 7.64
C HIS A 180 6.79 15.38 8.66
N ASP A 181 7.55 16.46 8.50
CA ASP A 181 8.15 17.11 9.65
C ASP A 181 6.97 17.60 10.49
N ASP A 182 6.60 16.84 11.52
CA ASP A 182 5.81 17.38 12.63
C ASP A 182 6.67 18.48 13.26
N LYS A 183 6.56 19.70 12.72
CA LYS A 183 7.00 20.91 13.42
C LYS A 183 6.16 21.00 14.69
N GLY A 184 6.75 20.57 15.79
CA GLY A 184 6.10 20.58 17.09
C GLY A 184 7.04 20.13 18.19
N ASP A 185 8.25 20.68 18.23
CA ASP A 185 9.05 20.65 19.45
C ASP A 185 9.32 22.09 19.89
N PRO A 186 8.45 22.71 20.71
CA PRO A 186 8.77 23.95 21.39
C PRO A 186 9.55 23.60 22.67
N ALA A 187 10.79 23.13 22.54
CA ALA A 187 11.63 22.80 23.68
C ALA A 187 13.10 23.22 23.51
N GLU A 188 13.38 24.30 22.79
CA GLU A 188 14.69 24.98 22.84
C GLU A 188 14.50 26.51 22.75
N THR A 189 13.87 27.12 23.76
CA THR A 189 13.98 28.58 23.97
C THR A 189 13.87 28.93 25.47
N SER A 190 14.65 28.26 26.31
CA SER A 190 14.96 28.78 27.66
C SER A 190 16.37 28.38 28.10
N ALA A 191 17.37 28.88 27.38
CA ALA A 191 18.74 28.94 27.87
C ALA A 191 19.40 30.17 27.24
N GLY A 192 19.21 31.32 27.88
CA GLY A 192 19.84 32.57 27.46
C GLY A 192 18.95 33.78 27.74
N GLU A 193 18.79 34.12 29.02
CA GLU A 193 19.08 35.44 29.62
C GLU A 193 18.72 35.42 31.10
#